data_AF-A0AAJ6ZHP1-F1
#
_entry.id   AF-A0AAJ6ZHP1-F1
#
_cell.length_a   1.000
_cell.length_b   1.000
_cell.length_c   1.000
_cell.angle_alpha   90.00
_cell.angle_beta   90.00
_cell.angle_gamma   90.00
#
_symmetry.space_group_name_H-M   'P 1'
#
loop_
_entity.id
_entity.type
_entity.pdbx_description
1 polymer ?
#
loop_
_entity_poly.entity_id
_entity_poly.type
_entity_poly.pdbx_seq_one_letter_code
_entity_poly.pdbx_strand_id
1 'polypeptide(L)'
;MYTCVFIRAAQRHGHSRRKPNAWQLTAGSTRYRLASPRGAALASCHLTHPLPPRARGPHARSQRGETVTKERPCCFSRYARVAARTAFAVLNNIYCIPAYVVWMMALRLVRPVFAPLYWKVEGLLYHWLLAMVSLWAWTAGYELLESGDDPAACSNRRTLVLSNHQSTADVPILMAAWNPRPGVLANLMWIMDRVFKFTNFGIVSVLHKDFFIQAGKAKRDQSLEELREHIHRYYMPLGRQFMVLFPEGGFLHKRREVSQRFAEKNNLPKLEYVSLPRAGAMKVIMEEIGPRRDEGASTSKENSKKDNNFNQNNLNNIIVDTKAGDSIEWILDVTIAYPDRIPLHLQDIVCGTRPPCAINLHYRLYPSNEVPADTEGMTQWLYNRFIEKDKMLEEFYRTDFKECTVVF
;
A
#
# COMPACT_ATOMS: atom_id res chain seq x y z
N MET A 1 -29.41 -9.84 -0.30
CA MET A 1 -29.88 -8.48 0.04
C MET A 1 -28.82 -7.63 0.79
N TYR A 2 -27.51 -7.95 0.71
CA TYR A 2 -26.47 -7.26 1.52
C TYR A 2 -25.35 -6.56 0.72
N THR A 3 -25.38 -6.62 -0.61
CA THR A 3 -24.37 -5.95 -1.47
C THR A 3 -24.52 -4.42 -1.51
N CYS A 4 -25.71 -3.88 -1.20
CA CYS A 4 -25.98 -2.43 -1.21
C CYS A 4 -25.50 -1.67 0.04
N VAL A 5 -25.08 -2.35 1.11
CA VAL A 5 -24.65 -1.68 2.36
C VAL A 5 -23.27 -1.03 2.21
N PHE A 6 -22.44 -1.52 1.27
CA PHE A 6 -21.11 -0.96 1.00
C PHE A 6 -21.14 0.48 0.45
N ILE A 7 -22.23 0.91 -0.20
CA ILE A 7 -22.30 2.23 -0.85
C ILE A 7 -22.87 3.30 0.08
N ARG A 8 -23.80 2.95 0.98
CA ARG A 8 -24.53 3.94 1.79
C ARG A 8 -23.80 4.42 3.05
N ALA A 9 -22.93 3.61 3.64
CA ALA A 9 -22.27 3.97 4.90
C ALA A 9 -21.14 5.01 4.71
N ALA A 10 -20.62 5.17 3.49
CA ALA A 10 -19.50 6.08 3.22
C ALA A 10 -19.90 7.52 2.81
N GLN A 11 -21.19 7.80 2.57
CA GLN A 11 -21.66 9.07 1.98
C GLN A 11 -22.51 9.95 2.89
N ARG A 12 -22.92 9.50 4.08
CA ARG A 12 -23.80 10.28 4.97
C ARG A 12 -23.01 11.00 6.06
N HIS A 13 -22.31 12.07 5.72
CA HIS A 13 -22.10 13.23 6.61
C HIS A 13 -21.51 14.38 5.79
N GLY A 14 -22.30 15.44 5.57
CA GLY A 14 -21.82 16.72 5.01
C GLY A 14 -22.65 17.30 3.87
N HIS A 15 -23.94 17.58 4.09
CA HIS A 15 -24.67 18.55 3.27
C HIS A 15 -24.73 19.88 4.03
N SER A 16 -23.92 20.85 3.61
CA SER A 16 -24.19 22.26 3.85
C SER A 16 -23.95 23.01 2.54
N ARG A 17 -25.03 23.57 2.01
CA ARG A 17 -25.11 24.31 0.75
C ARG A 17 -24.52 25.71 0.95
N ARG A 18 -23.51 26.10 0.17
CA ARG A 18 -23.31 27.50 -0.25
C ARG A 18 -22.87 27.55 -1.73
N LYS A 19 -23.58 28.37 -2.50
CA LYS A 19 -23.37 28.63 -3.94
C LYS A 19 -22.07 29.43 -4.16
N PRO A 20 -21.30 29.21 -5.25
CA PRO A 20 -20.27 30.15 -5.66
C PRO A 20 -20.85 31.20 -6.61
N ASN A 21 -20.53 32.47 -6.34
CA ASN A 21 -20.75 33.58 -7.27
C ASN A 21 -19.65 33.59 -8.33
N ALA A 22 -20.07 33.88 -9.54
CA ALA A 22 -19.27 34.10 -10.73
C ALA A 22 -18.27 35.26 -10.54
N TRP A 23 -17.04 35.06 -11.01
CA TRP A 23 -16.19 36.17 -11.46
C TRP A 23 -15.51 35.78 -12.77
N GLN A 24 -15.50 36.77 -13.64
CA GLN A 24 -15.30 36.71 -15.08
C GLN A 24 -13.85 36.49 -15.48
N LEU A 25 -13.72 35.91 -16.68
CA LEU A 25 -12.53 35.87 -17.51
C LEU A 25 -11.96 37.27 -17.77
N THR A 26 -10.64 37.41 -17.65
CA THR A 26 -9.85 38.26 -18.55
C THR A 26 -8.58 37.52 -18.96
N ALA A 27 -8.40 37.45 -20.28
CA ALA A 27 -7.28 36.84 -20.97
C ALA A 27 -6.08 37.80 -20.99
N GLY A 28 -4.87 37.24 -20.93
CA GLY A 28 -3.64 37.98 -21.22
C GLY A 28 -2.38 37.18 -20.92
N SER A 29 -1.75 36.60 -21.95
CA SER A 29 -0.27 36.55 -22.05
C SER A 29 0.16 35.98 -23.41
N THR A 30 0.50 36.92 -24.30
CA THR A 30 1.73 37.04 -25.07
C THR A 30 2.53 35.76 -25.37
N ARG A 31 2.59 35.41 -26.67
CA ARG A 31 3.55 34.47 -27.27
C ARG A 31 4.92 35.14 -27.45
N TYR A 32 5.99 34.42 -27.13
CA TYR A 32 7.29 34.62 -27.77
C TYR A 32 7.82 33.31 -28.34
N ARG A 33 8.27 33.39 -29.60
CA ARG A 33 8.94 32.36 -30.39
C ARG A 33 10.37 32.87 -30.57
N LEU A 34 11.38 32.07 -30.21
CA LEU A 34 12.78 32.37 -30.54
C LEU A 34 13.39 31.19 -31.30
N ALA A 35 14.00 31.56 -32.42
CA ALA A 35 14.66 30.71 -33.39
C ALA A 35 16.14 30.51 -33.05
N SER A 36 16.68 29.38 -33.51
CA SER A 36 18.11 29.03 -33.53
C SER A 36 18.92 29.93 -34.49
N PRO A 37 20.24 30.04 -34.26
CA PRO A 37 21.21 30.15 -35.35
C PRO A 37 22.26 29.02 -35.37
N ARG A 38 22.62 28.63 -36.60
CA ARG A 38 23.84 27.92 -37.06
C ARG A 38 25.08 28.82 -36.83
N GLY A 39 26.36 28.43 -36.77
CA GLY A 39 27.13 27.20 -36.98
C GLY A 39 28.63 27.58 -37.17
N ALA A 40 29.57 26.66 -36.93
CA ALA A 40 30.97 26.58 -37.46
C ALA A 40 31.64 25.32 -36.83
N ALA A 41 31.94 24.24 -37.59
CA ALA A 41 33.20 23.92 -38.30
C ALA A 41 34.44 23.87 -37.36
N LEU A 42 35.38 22.91 -37.36
CA LEU A 42 35.74 21.73 -38.17
C LEU A 42 36.91 21.02 -37.41
N ALA A 43 36.99 19.68 -37.38
CA ALA A 43 38.26 18.91 -37.41
C ALA A 43 37.98 17.40 -37.56
N SER A 44 38.71 16.79 -38.48
CA SER A 44 38.54 15.43 -39.01
C SER A 44 39.53 14.44 -38.37
N CYS A 45 39.13 13.17 -38.23
CA CYS A 45 40.04 12.03 -38.38
C CYS A 45 39.29 10.82 -38.93
N HIS A 46 39.80 10.30 -40.05
CA HIS A 46 39.31 9.18 -40.83
C HIS A 46 39.61 7.83 -40.17
N LEU A 47 38.67 6.88 -40.29
CA LEU A 47 38.96 5.45 -40.45
C LEU A 47 37.80 4.79 -41.21
N THR A 48 38.12 4.20 -42.35
CA THR A 48 37.23 3.65 -43.38
C THR A 48 37.01 2.15 -43.20
N HIS A 49 35.76 1.67 -43.25
CA HIS A 49 35.42 0.30 -43.63
C HIS A 49 34.13 0.26 -44.48
N PRO A 50 33.97 -0.70 -45.42
CA PRO A 50 33.09 -0.55 -46.59
C PRO A 50 31.64 -1.01 -46.33
N LEU A 51 30.68 -0.35 -46.99
CA LEU A 51 29.26 -0.71 -47.04
C LEU A 51 28.97 -1.78 -48.13
N PRO A 52 28.00 -2.69 -47.91
CA PRO A 52 27.54 -3.65 -48.92
C PRO A 52 26.50 -3.04 -49.90
N PRO A 53 26.22 -3.69 -51.05
CA PRO A 53 25.71 -3.02 -52.24
C PRO A 53 24.19 -2.74 -52.25
N ARG A 54 23.86 -1.69 -52.99
CA ARG A 54 22.54 -1.09 -53.19
C ARG A 54 21.63 -2.00 -54.03
N ALA A 55 20.61 -2.61 -53.40
CA ALA A 55 19.56 -3.35 -54.10
C ALA A 55 18.47 -2.40 -54.63
N ARG A 56 18.00 -2.70 -55.85
CA ARG A 56 17.05 -1.92 -56.66
C ARG A 56 15.69 -1.80 -55.98
N GLY A 57 15.07 -0.62 -56.11
CA GLY A 57 13.78 -0.31 -55.50
C GLY A 57 12.61 -1.11 -56.08
N PRO A 58 11.57 -1.41 -55.28
CA PRO A 58 10.32 -1.92 -55.81
C PRO A 58 9.34 -0.78 -56.12
N HIS A 59 8.65 -0.97 -57.23
CA HIS A 59 7.55 -0.18 -57.75
C HIS A 59 6.51 0.22 -56.71
N ALA A 60 5.96 1.43 -56.91
CA ALA A 60 4.84 1.99 -56.18
C ALA A 60 3.63 1.02 -56.16
N ARG A 61 3.44 0.33 -55.04
CA ARG A 61 2.20 -0.36 -54.70
C ARG A 61 1.39 0.60 -53.83
N SER A 62 0.27 1.05 -54.37
CA SER A 62 -0.75 1.83 -53.66
C SER A 62 -1.03 1.20 -52.29
N GLN A 63 -0.60 1.86 -51.22
CA GLN A 63 -1.03 1.55 -49.86
C GLN A 63 -2.48 2.02 -49.74
N ARG A 64 -3.41 1.12 -50.03
CA ARG A 64 -4.78 1.22 -49.58
C ARG A 64 -4.72 1.20 -48.04
N GLY A 65 -5.01 2.33 -47.41
CA GLY A 65 -4.98 2.45 -45.96
C GLY A 65 -5.92 1.44 -45.33
N GLU A 66 -5.36 0.44 -44.65
CA GLU A 66 -6.10 -0.35 -43.68
C GLU A 66 -6.25 0.51 -42.43
N THR A 67 -7.34 1.27 -42.40
CA THR A 67 -7.89 1.77 -41.15
C THR A 67 -8.20 0.57 -40.28
N VAL A 68 -7.33 0.26 -39.30
CA VAL A 68 -7.69 -0.57 -38.16
C VAL A 68 -8.82 0.16 -37.44
N THR A 69 -10.05 -0.16 -37.80
CA THR A 69 -11.24 0.25 -37.07
C THR A 69 -11.13 -0.40 -35.69
N LYS A 70 -10.63 0.36 -34.72
CA LYS A 70 -10.76 0.04 -33.30
C LYS A 70 -12.25 0.13 -32.99
N GLU A 71 -12.99 -0.95 -33.25
CA GLU A 71 -14.43 -1.03 -33.00
C GLU A 71 -14.66 -0.60 -31.55
N ARG A 72 -15.36 0.53 -31.37
CA ARG A 72 -15.79 0.92 -30.03
C ARG A 72 -16.78 -0.16 -29.59
N PRO A 73 -16.54 -0.86 -28.47
CA PRO A 73 -17.44 -1.92 -28.04
C PRO A 73 -18.83 -1.33 -27.92
N CYS A 74 -19.80 -1.96 -28.60
CA CYS A 74 -21.17 -1.51 -28.61
C CYS A 74 -21.66 -1.35 -27.15
N CYS A 75 -22.44 -0.31 -26.86
CA CYS A 75 -22.82 0.07 -25.49
C CYS A 75 -23.37 -1.12 -24.69
N PHE A 76 -24.16 -1.98 -25.35
CA PHE A 76 -24.69 -3.23 -24.81
C PHE A 76 -23.60 -4.23 -24.38
N SER A 77 -22.54 -4.42 -25.18
CA SER A 77 -21.41 -5.30 -24.85
C SER A 77 -20.67 -4.83 -23.60
N ARG A 78 -20.54 -3.50 -23.41
CA ARG A 78 -19.95 -2.93 -22.19
C ARG A 78 -20.79 -3.23 -20.96
N TYR A 79 -22.11 -3.02 -21.02
CA TYR A 79 -23.00 -3.33 -19.89
C TYR A 79 -23.04 -4.82 -19.57
N ALA A 80 -23.12 -5.68 -20.58
CA ALA A 80 -23.08 -7.13 -20.40
C ALA A 80 -21.77 -7.58 -19.72
N ARG A 81 -20.62 -7.02 -20.13
CA ARG A 81 -19.32 -7.31 -19.49
C ARG A 81 -19.29 -6.87 -18.03
N VAL A 82 -19.74 -5.65 -17.73
CA VAL A 82 -19.78 -5.13 -16.36
C VAL A 82 -20.71 -5.98 -15.49
N ALA A 83 -21.90 -6.35 -16.00
CA ALA A 83 -22.85 -7.20 -15.28
C ALA A 83 -22.27 -8.60 -15.03
N ALA A 84 -21.67 -9.23 -16.04
CA ALA A 84 -21.04 -10.55 -15.91
C ALA A 84 -19.89 -10.54 -14.89
N ARG A 85 -19.02 -9.52 -14.93
CA ARG A 85 -17.93 -9.36 -13.95
C ARG A 85 -18.45 -9.12 -12.53
N THR A 86 -19.43 -8.25 -12.39
CA THR A 86 -20.07 -7.98 -11.09
C THR A 86 -20.70 -9.25 -10.55
N ALA A 87 -21.42 -10.01 -11.38
CA ALA A 87 -22.02 -11.29 -11.01
C ALA A 87 -20.94 -12.30 -10.60
N PHE A 88 -19.86 -12.43 -11.38
CA PHE A 88 -18.72 -13.28 -11.05
C PHE A 88 -18.15 -12.95 -9.67
N ALA A 89 -17.77 -11.69 -9.42
CA ALA A 89 -17.19 -11.28 -8.14
C ALA A 89 -18.18 -11.45 -6.97
N VAL A 90 -19.48 -11.19 -7.18
CA VAL A 90 -20.51 -11.39 -6.15
C VAL A 90 -20.72 -12.87 -5.84
N LEU A 91 -20.89 -13.72 -6.85
CA LEU A 91 -21.06 -15.18 -6.67
C LEU A 91 -19.84 -15.80 -5.99
N ASN A 92 -18.66 -15.38 -6.42
CA ASN A 92 -17.39 -15.81 -5.86
C ASN A 92 -17.28 -15.42 -4.37
N ASN A 93 -17.69 -14.19 -3.98
CA ASN A 93 -17.76 -13.80 -2.56
C ASN A 93 -18.83 -14.57 -1.76
N ILE A 94 -20.00 -14.80 -2.35
CA ILE A 94 -21.09 -15.57 -1.72
C ILE A 94 -20.66 -17.02 -1.45
N TYR A 95 -19.76 -17.56 -2.26
CA TYR A 95 -19.21 -18.90 -2.05
C TYR A 95 -18.00 -18.89 -1.10
N CYS A 96 -16.93 -18.17 -1.46
CA CYS A 96 -15.63 -18.30 -0.81
C CYS A 96 -15.63 -17.85 0.66
N ILE A 97 -16.32 -16.76 1.01
CA ILE A 97 -16.32 -16.25 2.39
C ILE A 97 -17.10 -17.18 3.33
N PRO A 98 -18.35 -17.58 3.02
CA PRO A 98 -19.04 -18.58 3.84
C PRO A 98 -18.30 -19.92 3.91
N ALA A 99 -17.73 -20.39 2.79
CA ALA A 99 -16.93 -21.61 2.80
C ALA A 99 -15.74 -21.50 3.76
N TYR A 100 -14.98 -20.40 3.70
CA TYR A 100 -13.90 -20.12 4.65
C TYR A 100 -14.39 -20.15 6.10
N VAL A 101 -15.47 -19.44 6.42
CA VAL A 101 -16.03 -19.40 7.77
C VAL A 101 -16.46 -20.79 8.25
N VAL A 102 -17.17 -21.55 7.41
CA VAL A 102 -17.62 -22.91 7.76
C VAL A 102 -16.43 -23.82 8.04
N TRP A 103 -15.40 -23.81 7.19
CA TRP A 103 -14.19 -24.60 7.40
C TRP A 103 -13.45 -24.18 8.68
N MET A 104 -13.31 -22.88 8.92
CA MET A 104 -12.67 -22.39 10.14
C MET A 104 -13.44 -22.73 11.41
N MET A 105 -14.77 -22.80 11.35
CA MET A 105 -15.62 -23.24 12.45
C MET A 105 -15.56 -24.75 12.67
N ALA A 106 -15.55 -25.55 11.60
CA ALA A 106 -15.40 -27.00 11.68
C ALA A 106 -14.02 -27.40 12.25
N LEU A 107 -12.95 -26.78 11.74
CA LEU A 107 -11.57 -27.03 12.18
C LEU A 107 -11.29 -26.49 13.59
N ARG A 108 -12.17 -25.67 14.16
CA ARG A 108 -12.00 -25.13 15.52
C ARG A 108 -11.88 -26.24 16.58
N LEU A 109 -12.48 -27.41 16.34
CA LEU A 109 -12.36 -28.59 17.21
C LEU A 109 -10.94 -29.17 17.24
N VAL A 110 -10.16 -28.98 16.18
CA VAL A 110 -8.75 -29.40 16.10
C VAL A 110 -7.85 -28.50 16.94
N ARG A 111 -8.22 -27.22 17.08
CA ARG A 111 -7.38 -26.21 17.76
C ARG A 111 -6.93 -26.60 19.19
N PRO A 112 -7.78 -27.07 20.12
CA PRO A 112 -7.32 -27.45 21.45
C PRO A 112 -6.41 -28.68 21.46
N VAL A 113 -6.52 -29.56 20.46
CA VAL A 113 -5.74 -30.80 20.34
C VAL A 113 -4.40 -30.53 19.64
N PHE A 114 -4.42 -29.77 18.55
CA PHE A 114 -3.23 -29.46 17.76
C PHE A 114 -3.31 -28.06 17.13
N ALA A 115 -3.05 -27.05 17.94
CA ALA A 115 -3.07 -25.65 17.52
C ALA A 115 -2.15 -25.31 16.32
N PRO A 116 -0.90 -25.83 16.22
CA PRO A 116 -0.04 -25.53 15.08
C PRO A 116 -0.64 -25.93 13.72
N LEU A 117 -1.30 -27.10 13.65
CA LEU A 117 -1.96 -27.54 12.42
C LEU A 117 -3.15 -26.65 12.06
N TYR A 118 -3.96 -26.27 13.05
CA TYR A 118 -5.08 -25.36 12.83
C TYR A 118 -4.61 -24.05 12.18
N TRP A 119 -3.56 -23.43 12.71
CA TRP A 119 -3.05 -22.16 12.17
C TRP A 119 -2.33 -22.30 10.83
N LYS A 120 -1.68 -23.45 10.58
CA LYS A 120 -1.12 -23.74 9.25
C LYS A 120 -2.21 -23.87 8.18
N VAL A 121 -3.29 -24.59 8.50
CA VAL A 121 -4.44 -24.73 7.59
C VAL A 121 -5.16 -23.40 7.42
N GLU A 122 -5.35 -22.65 8.50
CA GLU A 122 -5.92 -21.30 8.49
C GLU A 122 -5.17 -20.37 7.53
N GLY A 123 -3.84 -20.29 7.64
CA GLY A 123 -3.01 -19.47 6.76
C GLY A 123 -3.13 -19.88 5.28
N LEU A 124 -3.23 -21.18 5.00
CA LEU A 124 -3.46 -21.69 3.63
C LEU A 124 -4.83 -21.26 3.08
N LEU A 125 -5.89 -21.46 3.86
CA LEU A 125 -7.25 -21.06 3.48
C LEU A 125 -7.35 -19.54 3.30
N TYR A 126 -6.67 -18.78 4.16
CA TYR A 126 -6.60 -17.32 4.06
C TYR A 126 -5.87 -16.88 2.79
N HIS A 127 -4.73 -17.49 2.46
CA HIS A 127 -4.03 -17.24 1.20
C HIS A 127 -4.95 -17.49 -0.01
N TRP A 128 -5.66 -18.63 -0.06
CA TRP A 128 -6.59 -18.90 -1.17
C TRP A 128 -7.73 -17.87 -1.27
N LEU A 129 -8.23 -17.40 -0.14
CA LEU A 129 -9.24 -16.34 -0.13
C LEU A 129 -8.66 -15.02 -0.68
N LEU A 130 -7.45 -14.64 -0.28
CA LEU A 130 -6.80 -13.42 -0.80
C LEU A 130 -6.40 -13.55 -2.29
N ALA A 131 -6.00 -14.75 -2.73
CA ALA A 131 -5.74 -15.07 -4.13
C ALA A 131 -7.01 -14.88 -4.98
N MET A 132 -8.17 -15.24 -4.43
CA MET A 132 -9.46 -14.99 -5.05
C MET A 132 -9.77 -13.50 -5.19
N VAL A 133 -9.43 -12.67 -4.19
CA VAL A 133 -9.57 -11.20 -4.31
C VAL A 133 -8.62 -10.64 -5.38
N SER A 134 -7.40 -11.18 -5.43
CA SER A 134 -6.37 -10.82 -6.43
C SER A 134 -6.85 -11.08 -7.86
N LEU A 135 -7.63 -12.15 -8.07
CA LEU A 135 -8.22 -12.50 -9.36
C LEU A 135 -9.13 -11.40 -9.91
N TRP A 136 -9.76 -10.58 -9.06
CA TRP A 136 -10.62 -9.49 -9.54
C TRP A 136 -9.83 -8.43 -10.30
N ALA A 137 -8.65 -8.07 -9.81
CA ALA A 137 -7.75 -7.13 -10.46
C ALA A 137 -7.20 -7.71 -11.78
N TRP A 138 -6.74 -8.96 -11.74
CA TRP A 138 -6.21 -9.64 -12.94
C TRP A 138 -7.27 -9.76 -14.04
N THR A 139 -8.47 -10.25 -13.72
CA THR A 139 -9.55 -10.36 -14.71
C THR A 139 -10.05 -8.99 -15.21
N ALA A 140 -9.83 -7.90 -14.46
CA ALA A 140 -10.15 -6.53 -14.90
C ALA A 140 -9.15 -6.00 -15.93
N GLY A 141 -8.03 -6.69 -16.13
CA GLY A 141 -6.92 -6.24 -16.97
C GLY A 141 -6.06 -5.16 -16.32
N TYR A 142 -6.03 -5.11 -14.98
CA TYR A 142 -5.09 -4.23 -14.28
C TYR A 142 -3.74 -4.92 -14.17
N GLU A 143 -2.73 -4.30 -14.77
CA GLU A 143 -1.36 -4.76 -14.77
C GLU A 143 -0.60 -4.13 -13.61
N LEU A 144 0.24 -4.90 -12.93
CA LEU A 144 1.07 -4.41 -11.84
C LEU A 144 2.50 -4.27 -12.34
N LEU A 145 3.04 -3.05 -12.27
CA LEU A 145 4.43 -2.76 -12.59
C LEU A 145 5.19 -2.57 -11.28
N GLU A 146 6.06 -3.52 -10.97
CA GLU A 146 6.87 -3.51 -9.76
C GLU A 146 8.26 -2.94 -10.06
N SER A 147 8.78 -2.09 -9.17
CA SER A 147 10.09 -1.43 -9.32
C SER A 147 10.74 -1.18 -7.94
N GLY A 148 12.02 -0.78 -7.94
CA GLY A 148 12.78 -0.53 -6.73
C GLY A 148 13.45 -1.80 -6.18
N ASP A 149 13.56 -1.88 -4.86
CA ASP A 149 14.22 -3.00 -4.17
C ASP A 149 13.41 -4.30 -4.29
N ASP A 150 14.07 -5.45 -4.29
CA ASP A 150 13.41 -6.76 -4.37
C ASP A 150 12.81 -7.17 -3.00
N PRO A 151 11.48 -7.25 -2.85
CA PRO A 151 10.87 -7.65 -1.58
C PRO A 151 11.11 -9.13 -1.21
N ALA A 152 11.72 -9.95 -2.09
CA ALA A 152 12.12 -11.31 -1.74
C ALA A 152 13.11 -11.34 -0.55
N ALA A 153 13.87 -10.27 -0.32
CA ALA A 153 14.75 -10.11 0.84
C ALA A 153 14.00 -10.22 2.19
N CYS A 154 12.70 -9.92 2.21
CA CYS A 154 11.83 -10.05 3.39
C CYS A 154 11.32 -11.47 3.63
N SER A 155 11.59 -12.43 2.74
CA SER A 155 11.05 -13.78 2.86
C SER A 155 11.49 -14.45 4.15
N ASN A 156 10.51 -14.98 4.90
CA ASN A 156 10.71 -15.61 6.20
C ASN A 156 11.26 -14.70 7.32
N ARG A 157 11.24 -13.39 7.13
CA ARG A 157 11.69 -12.40 8.12
C ARG A 157 10.52 -11.52 8.53
N ARG A 158 10.50 -11.05 9.79
CA ARG A 158 9.44 -10.15 10.22
C ARG A 158 9.64 -8.78 9.59
N THR A 159 8.60 -8.30 8.91
CA THR A 159 8.65 -7.08 8.11
C THR A 159 7.44 -6.21 8.41
N LEU A 160 7.70 -4.96 8.77
CA LEU A 160 6.66 -3.93 8.81
C LEU A 160 6.52 -3.34 7.40
N VAL A 161 5.32 -3.44 6.84
CA VAL A 161 5.03 -2.89 5.52
C VAL A 161 4.34 -1.54 5.69
N LEU A 162 4.92 -0.50 5.11
CA LEU A 162 4.34 0.84 5.05
C LEU A 162 3.84 1.11 3.64
N SER A 163 2.68 1.73 3.50
CA SER A 163 2.16 2.14 2.19
C SER A 163 1.48 3.49 2.25
N ASN A 164 1.58 4.28 1.17
CA ASN A 164 0.64 5.38 0.95
C ASN A 164 -0.78 4.82 0.75
N HIS A 165 -1.79 5.64 1.03
CA HIS A 165 -3.19 5.23 1.02
C HIS A 165 -4.06 6.21 0.23
N GLN A 166 -4.35 5.86 -1.01
CA GLN A 166 -5.12 6.69 -1.93
C GLN A 166 -6.59 6.28 -1.99
N SER A 167 -6.89 4.99 -1.91
CA SER A 167 -8.25 4.48 -2.10
C SER A 167 -8.51 3.08 -1.54
N THR A 168 -9.74 2.60 -1.74
CA THR A 168 -10.14 1.23 -1.41
C THR A 168 -9.51 0.16 -2.30
N ALA A 169 -8.89 0.54 -3.43
CA ALA A 169 -8.23 -0.41 -4.32
C ALA A 169 -6.85 -0.84 -3.81
N ASP A 170 -6.18 -0.02 -2.99
CA ASP A 170 -4.81 -0.27 -2.53
C ASP A 170 -4.64 -1.66 -1.91
N VAL A 171 -5.61 -2.09 -1.09
CA VAL A 171 -5.58 -3.39 -0.41
C VAL A 171 -5.65 -4.56 -1.40
N PRO A 172 -6.67 -4.67 -2.29
CA PRO A 172 -6.67 -5.69 -3.35
C PRO A 172 -5.44 -5.65 -4.27
N ILE A 173 -4.88 -4.47 -4.55
CA ILE A 173 -3.67 -4.34 -5.37
C ILE A 173 -2.44 -4.92 -4.66
N LEU A 174 -2.26 -4.64 -3.37
CA LEU A 174 -1.20 -5.27 -2.56
C LEU A 174 -1.38 -6.79 -2.47
N MET A 175 -2.62 -7.26 -2.32
CA MET A 175 -2.92 -8.70 -2.35
C MET A 175 -2.49 -9.32 -3.68
N ALA A 176 -2.81 -8.68 -4.81
CA ALA A 176 -2.44 -9.16 -6.13
C ALA A 176 -0.93 -9.16 -6.36
N ALA A 177 -0.22 -8.11 -5.91
CA ALA A 177 1.25 -8.02 -6.02
C ALA A 177 1.98 -9.13 -5.22
N TRP A 178 1.43 -9.52 -4.07
CA TRP A 178 2.07 -10.50 -3.18
C TRP A 178 1.52 -11.92 -3.29
N ASN A 179 0.41 -12.13 -3.99
CA ASN A 179 -0.13 -13.46 -4.29
C ASN A 179 0.90 -14.44 -4.90
N PRO A 180 1.75 -14.05 -5.86
CA PRO A 180 2.74 -14.97 -6.42
C PRO A 180 3.90 -15.29 -5.47
N ARG A 181 4.01 -14.61 -4.32
CA ARG A 181 5.12 -14.75 -3.37
C ARG A 181 4.78 -15.79 -2.29
N PRO A 182 5.45 -16.95 -2.24
CA PRO A 182 5.11 -18.01 -1.30
C PRO A 182 5.17 -17.54 0.15
N GLY A 183 4.15 -17.87 0.93
CA GLY A 183 4.11 -17.59 2.36
C GLY A 183 3.81 -16.14 2.76
N VAL A 184 3.79 -15.16 1.83
CA VAL A 184 3.52 -13.76 2.19
C VAL A 184 2.08 -13.58 2.65
N LEU A 185 1.10 -13.86 1.79
CA LEU A 185 -0.31 -13.64 2.12
C LEU A 185 -0.81 -14.50 3.30
N ALA A 186 -0.26 -15.69 3.50
CA ALA A 186 -0.63 -16.58 4.60
C ALA A 186 -0.15 -16.08 5.98
N ASN A 187 0.92 -15.27 6.00
CA ASN A 187 1.58 -14.79 7.23
C ASN A 187 1.43 -13.28 7.42
N LEU A 188 0.49 -12.65 6.73
CA LEU A 188 0.27 -11.22 6.74
C LEU A 188 -0.86 -10.83 7.69
N MET A 189 -0.63 -9.83 8.53
CA MET A 189 -1.63 -9.22 9.40
C MET A 189 -1.94 -7.79 8.93
N TRP A 190 -3.22 -7.46 8.78
CA TRP A 190 -3.66 -6.10 8.47
C TRP A 190 -3.90 -5.28 9.73
N ILE A 191 -3.51 -4.01 9.69
CA ILE A 191 -4.01 -2.97 10.60
C ILE A 191 -5.06 -2.15 9.85
N MET A 192 -6.31 -2.25 10.30
CA MET A 192 -7.47 -1.71 9.57
C MET A 192 -8.33 -0.83 10.47
N ASP A 193 -9.09 0.10 9.89
CA ASP A 193 -10.10 0.83 10.66
C ASP A 193 -11.20 -0.11 11.20
N ARG A 194 -11.62 0.09 12.46
CA ARG A 194 -12.64 -0.71 13.14
C ARG A 194 -13.97 -0.82 12.37
N VAL A 195 -14.31 0.14 11.51
CA VAL A 195 -15.50 0.05 10.64
C VAL A 195 -15.44 -1.17 9.71
N PHE A 196 -14.26 -1.62 9.29
CA PHE A 196 -14.12 -2.78 8.41
C PHE A 196 -14.56 -4.09 9.04
N LYS A 197 -14.61 -4.18 10.38
CA LYS A 197 -15.07 -5.37 11.11
C LYS A 197 -16.49 -5.81 10.72
N PHE A 198 -17.32 -4.86 10.26
CA PHE A 198 -18.71 -5.11 9.88
C PHE A 198 -18.89 -5.48 8.40
N THR A 199 -17.80 -5.67 7.66
CA THR A 199 -17.83 -6.10 6.26
C THR A 199 -17.66 -7.61 6.14
N ASN A 200 -17.96 -8.17 4.95
CA ASN A 200 -17.73 -9.59 4.70
C ASN A 200 -16.26 -9.98 4.92
N PHE A 201 -15.33 -9.13 4.47
CA PHE A 201 -13.90 -9.30 4.73
C PHE A 201 -13.56 -9.15 6.21
N GLY A 202 -14.28 -8.27 6.93
CA GLY A 202 -14.13 -8.10 8.38
C GLY A 202 -14.32 -9.38 9.19
N ILE A 203 -15.26 -10.25 8.79
CA ILE A 203 -15.47 -11.56 9.45
C ILE A 203 -14.23 -12.45 9.27
N VAL A 204 -13.67 -12.49 8.07
CA VAL A 204 -12.45 -13.24 7.75
C VAL A 204 -11.29 -12.69 8.59
N SER A 205 -11.10 -11.38 8.62
CA SER A 205 -10.09 -10.69 9.41
C SER A 205 -10.18 -11.00 10.92
N VAL A 206 -11.39 -11.08 11.48
CA VAL A 206 -11.60 -11.47 12.89
C VAL A 206 -11.18 -12.92 13.16
N LEU A 207 -11.40 -13.82 12.21
CA LEU A 207 -10.94 -15.22 12.30
C LEU A 207 -9.42 -15.33 12.15
N HIS A 208 -8.85 -14.59 11.20
CA HIS A 208 -7.40 -14.54 10.91
C HIS A 208 -6.56 -13.87 12.00
N LYS A 209 -7.20 -13.08 12.87
CA LYS A 209 -6.57 -12.23 13.91
C LYS A 209 -5.85 -11.01 13.34
N ASP A 210 -6.45 -10.38 12.33
CA ASP A 210 -6.13 -9.00 11.95
C ASP A 210 -6.48 -8.01 13.07
N PHE A 211 -5.82 -6.86 13.07
CA PHE A 211 -6.01 -5.82 14.08
C PHE A 211 -6.90 -4.68 13.57
N PHE A 212 -7.84 -4.25 14.41
CA PHE A 212 -8.82 -3.21 14.10
C PHE A 212 -8.62 -1.96 14.95
N ILE A 213 -7.95 -0.96 14.39
CA ILE A 213 -7.68 0.32 15.06
C ILE A 213 -8.91 1.24 15.02
N GLN A 214 -9.24 1.89 16.14
CA GLN A 214 -10.31 2.89 16.17
C GLN A 214 -9.77 4.27 15.84
N ALA A 215 -10.18 4.85 14.70
CA ALA A 215 -9.82 6.22 14.36
C ALA A 215 -10.49 7.24 15.30
N GLY A 216 -9.72 8.22 15.77
CA GLY A 216 -10.22 9.31 16.61
C GLY A 216 -9.17 9.84 17.58
N LYS A 217 -9.40 11.02 18.17
CA LYS A 217 -8.53 11.54 19.25
C LYS A 217 -8.83 10.86 20.59
N ALA A 218 -10.10 10.72 20.93
CA ALA A 218 -10.55 10.28 22.25
C ALA A 218 -10.17 8.83 22.62
N LYS A 219 -10.01 7.94 21.64
CA LYS A 219 -9.72 6.51 21.86
C LYS A 219 -8.37 6.08 21.28
N ARG A 220 -7.50 7.05 20.99
CA ARG A 220 -6.20 6.78 20.36
C ARG A 220 -5.34 5.93 21.28
N ASP A 221 -5.17 6.36 22.53
CA ASP A 221 -4.26 5.71 23.46
C ASP A 221 -4.76 4.30 23.82
N GLN A 222 -6.07 4.15 24.01
CA GLN A 222 -6.70 2.84 24.16
C GLN A 222 -6.43 1.92 22.95
N SER A 223 -6.55 2.43 21.72
CA SER A 223 -6.31 1.61 20.52
C SER A 223 -4.84 1.23 20.34
N LEU A 224 -3.92 2.06 20.82
CA LEU A 224 -2.49 1.76 20.80
C LEU A 224 -2.14 0.70 21.85
N GLU A 225 -2.78 0.72 23.01
CA GLU A 225 -2.63 -0.34 24.01
C GLU A 225 -3.25 -1.66 23.54
N GLU A 226 -4.43 -1.62 22.92
CA GLU A 226 -5.02 -2.79 22.27
C GLU A 226 -4.08 -3.40 21.20
N LEU A 227 -3.32 -2.56 20.47
CA LEU A 227 -2.33 -3.02 19.49
C LEU A 227 -1.16 -3.73 20.17
N ARG A 228 -0.62 -3.16 21.25
CA ARG A 228 0.43 -3.77 22.07
C ARG A 228 0.01 -5.15 22.56
N GLU A 229 -1.16 -5.25 23.17
CA GLU A 229 -1.70 -6.54 23.64
C GLU A 229 -1.88 -7.54 22.48
N HIS A 230 -2.38 -7.07 21.33
CA HIS A 230 -2.62 -7.93 20.17
C HIS A 230 -1.32 -8.48 19.56
N ILE A 231 -0.23 -7.72 19.60
CA ILE A 231 1.10 -8.18 19.14
C ILE A 231 1.55 -9.40 19.94
N HIS A 232 1.50 -9.31 21.27
CA HIS A 232 1.90 -10.40 22.17
C HIS A 232 0.92 -11.56 22.20
N ARG A 233 -0.38 -11.29 22.01
CA ARG A 233 -1.41 -12.32 22.08
C ARG A 233 -1.58 -13.12 20.79
N TYR A 234 -1.39 -12.48 19.63
CA TYR A 234 -1.67 -13.10 18.33
C TYR A 234 -0.52 -12.98 17.35
N TYR A 235 0.03 -11.78 17.11
CA TYR A 235 1.03 -11.61 16.04
C TYR A 235 2.26 -12.50 16.23
N MET A 236 2.93 -12.41 17.40
CA MET A 236 4.12 -13.22 17.68
C MET A 236 3.81 -14.71 17.87
N PRO A 237 2.82 -15.12 18.71
CA PRO A 237 2.57 -16.54 18.93
C PRO A 237 2.11 -17.31 17.69
N LEU A 238 1.49 -16.63 16.72
CA LEU A 238 1.10 -17.22 15.45
C LEU A 238 2.22 -17.23 14.41
N GLY A 239 3.40 -16.67 14.74
CA GLY A 239 4.53 -16.60 13.82
C GLY A 239 4.25 -15.77 12.57
N ARG A 240 3.37 -14.76 12.66
CA ARG A 240 3.09 -13.86 11.53
C ARG A 240 4.36 -13.09 11.17
N GLN A 241 4.56 -12.90 9.88
CA GLN A 241 5.78 -12.33 9.32
C GLN A 241 5.57 -10.90 8.84
N PHE A 242 4.41 -10.59 8.26
CA PHE A 242 4.16 -9.28 7.66
C PHE A 242 3.10 -8.54 8.45
N MET A 243 3.34 -7.26 8.73
CA MET A 243 2.34 -6.37 9.32
C MET A 243 2.13 -5.17 8.38
N VAL A 244 0.93 -4.99 7.86
CA VAL A 244 0.65 -3.90 6.91
C VAL A 244 0.04 -2.70 7.62
N LEU A 245 0.67 -1.55 7.45
CA LEU A 245 0.27 -0.28 8.03
C LEU A 245 0.16 0.82 6.95
N PHE A 246 -0.97 1.52 6.96
CA PHE A 246 -1.19 2.75 6.20
C PHE A 246 -1.07 3.96 7.13
N PRO A 247 0.14 4.52 7.34
CA PRO A 247 0.37 5.50 8.39
C PRO A 247 -0.30 6.86 8.14
N GLU A 248 -0.78 7.16 6.92
CA GLU A 248 -1.63 8.32 6.62
C GLU A 248 -2.90 8.39 7.49
N GLY A 249 -3.36 7.22 7.96
CA GLY A 249 -4.52 7.08 8.84
C GLY A 249 -5.85 7.33 8.14
N GLY A 250 -5.90 7.16 6.82
CA GLY A 250 -7.09 7.27 5.98
C GLY A 250 -6.74 7.62 4.53
N PHE A 251 -7.73 7.57 3.64
CA PHE A 251 -7.53 7.89 2.23
C PHE A 251 -7.10 9.35 2.01
N LEU A 252 -6.14 9.56 1.10
CA LEU A 252 -5.59 10.87 0.75
C LEU A 252 -6.67 11.95 0.54
N HIS A 253 -7.69 11.69 -0.27
CA HIS A 253 -8.73 12.69 -0.58
C HIS A 253 -9.50 13.18 0.65
N LYS A 254 -9.57 12.39 1.73
CA LYS A 254 -10.20 12.79 3.00
C LYS A 254 -9.22 13.47 3.96
N ARG A 255 -7.92 13.23 3.78
CA ARG A 255 -6.86 13.60 4.73
C ARG A 255 -6.05 14.80 4.28
N ARG A 256 -5.93 15.05 2.97
CA ARG A 256 -5.04 16.05 2.37
C ARG A 256 -5.20 17.44 2.99
N GLU A 257 -6.41 17.99 3.01
CA GLU A 257 -6.66 19.34 3.54
C GLU A 257 -6.29 19.46 5.03
N VAL A 258 -6.68 18.46 5.84
CA VAL A 258 -6.35 18.43 7.28
C VAL A 258 -4.84 18.27 7.49
N SER A 259 -4.19 17.47 6.66
CA SER A 259 -2.74 17.27 6.67
C SER A 259 -1.99 18.55 6.30
N GLN A 260 -2.43 19.28 5.27
CA GLN A 260 -1.79 20.53 4.84
C GLN A 260 -1.93 21.62 5.91
N ARG A 261 -3.09 21.75 6.57
CA ARG A 261 -3.25 22.65 7.73
C ARG A 261 -2.36 22.27 8.90
N PHE A 262 -2.17 20.97 9.15
CA PHE A 262 -1.23 20.49 10.17
C PHE A 262 0.21 20.83 9.77
N ALA A 263 0.57 20.67 8.49
CA ALA A 263 1.89 21.00 7.99
C ALA A 263 2.22 22.48 8.19
N GLU A 264 1.30 23.37 7.78
CA GLU A 264 1.40 24.82 7.97
C GLU A 264 1.61 25.20 9.43
N LYS A 265 0.81 24.62 10.35
CA LYS A 265 0.89 24.95 11.77
C LYS A 265 2.23 24.54 12.41
N ASN A 266 2.87 23.49 11.90
CA ASN A 266 4.09 22.94 12.47
C ASN A 266 5.34 23.22 11.63
N ASN A 267 5.26 24.13 10.65
CA ASN A 267 6.37 24.44 9.73
C ASN A 267 6.93 23.21 8.99
N LEU A 268 6.04 22.28 8.63
CA LEU A 268 6.38 21.10 7.85
C LEU A 268 6.03 21.32 6.36
N PRO A 269 6.66 20.60 5.43
CA PRO A 269 6.33 20.70 4.01
C PRO A 269 4.87 20.28 3.74
N LYS A 270 4.19 21.02 2.86
CA LYS A 270 2.87 20.64 2.35
C LYS A 270 3.05 19.58 1.28
N LEU A 271 2.47 18.40 1.51
CA LEU A 271 2.48 17.29 0.57
C LEU A 271 1.18 17.29 -0.26
N GLU A 272 1.27 16.88 -1.52
CA GLU A 272 0.14 16.94 -2.47
C GLU A 272 -0.39 15.55 -2.87
N TYR A 273 0.50 14.58 -3.03
CA TYR A 273 0.23 13.22 -3.51
C TYR A 273 0.19 12.18 -2.38
N VAL A 274 0.64 12.54 -1.19
CA VAL A 274 0.43 11.80 0.08
C VAL A 274 0.04 12.75 1.21
N SER A 275 -0.41 12.21 2.34
CA SER A 275 -0.58 12.98 3.58
C SER A 275 0.52 12.69 4.60
N LEU A 276 0.75 13.64 5.51
CA LEU A 276 1.72 13.48 6.58
C LEU A 276 1.30 12.29 7.46
N PRO A 277 2.20 11.31 7.65
CA PRO A 277 1.88 10.07 8.34
C PRO A 277 1.73 10.29 9.86
N ARG A 278 1.09 9.34 10.53
CA ARG A 278 0.96 9.29 11.99
C ARG A 278 1.89 8.21 12.53
N ALA A 279 2.82 8.59 13.40
CA ALA A 279 3.82 7.68 13.95
C ALA A 279 3.29 6.73 15.04
N GLY A 280 2.11 6.97 15.62
CA GLY A 280 1.66 6.28 16.84
C GLY A 280 1.66 4.74 16.75
N ALA A 281 1.09 4.17 15.69
CA ALA A 281 1.06 2.71 15.53
C ALA A 281 2.46 2.15 15.26
N MET A 282 3.24 2.80 14.39
CA MET A 282 4.63 2.42 14.10
C MET A 282 5.49 2.44 15.38
N LYS A 283 5.32 3.45 16.23
CA LYS A 283 6.02 3.56 17.51
C LYS A 283 5.75 2.35 18.40
N VAL A 284 4.49 2.00 18.64
CA VAL A 284 4.15 0.80 19.43
C VAL A 284 4.78 -0.45 18.82
N ILE A 285 4.67 -0.62 17.51
CA ILE A 285 5.24 -1.79 16.82
C ILE A 285 6.75 -1.88 17.02
N MET A 286 7.48 -0.77 16.85
CA MET A 286 8.93 -0.73 17.01
C MET A 286 9.37 -0.84 18.47
N GLU A 287 8.57 -0.37 19.43
CA GLU A 287 8.82 -0.57 20.87
C GLU A 287 8.67 -2.04 21.27
N GLU A 288 7.63 -2.72 20.80
CA GLU A 288 7.34 -4.09 21.21
C GLU A 288 8.19 -5.15 20.47
N ILE A 289 8.39 -4.95 19.17
CA ILE A 289 9.03 -5.95 18.29
C ILE A 289 10.04 -5.32 17.33
N GLY A 290 10.58 -4.13 17.62
CA GLY A 290 11.69 -3.56 16.87
C GLY A 290 13.02 -4.28 17.13
N PRO A 291 14.11 -3.84 16.47
CA PRO A 291 15.43 -4.39 16.70
C PRO A 291 15.89 -4.08 18.12
N ARG A 292 16.47 -5.08 18.81
CA ARG A 292 17.14 -4.84 20.08
C ARG A 292 18.39 -4.03 19.83
N ARG A 293 18.45 -2.86 20.48
CA ARG A 293 19.68 -2.10 20.60
C ARG A 293 20.25 -2.48 21.95
N ASP A 294 21.31 -3.27 21.96
CA ASP A 294 22.03 -3.54 23.21
C ASP A 294 22.46 -2.19 23.79
N GLU A 295 21.96 -1.86 24.99
CA GLU A 295 22.42 -0.72 25.78
C GLU A 295 23.85 -1.01 26.31
N GLY A 296 24.80 -1.23 25.40
CA GLY A 296 26.16 -1.68 25.68
C GLY A 296 27.26 -0.73 25.23
N ALA A 297 26.93 0.54 24.90
CA ALA A 297 27.94 1.51 24.47
C ALA A 297 27.63 2.96 24.87
N SER A 298 27.16 3.19 26.10
CA SER A 298 27.26 4.52 26.72
C SER A 298 27.07 4.43 28.23
N THR A 299 28.18 4.39 28.97
CA THR A 299 28.51 5.29 30.09
C THR A 299 29.56 4.65 31.00
N SER A 300 30.83 5.06 30.82
CA SER A 300 31.74 5.15 31.96
C SER A 300 31.87 6.62 32.32
N LYS A 301 30.95 7.10 33.16
CA LYS A 301 31.23 8.14 34.15
C LYS A 301 30.25 7.99 35.31
N GLU A 302 30.82 7.55 36.42
CA GLU A 302 30.25 7.51 37.77
C GLU A 302 29.57 8.84 38.14
N ASN A 303 28.44 8.76 38.83
CA ASN A 303 28.45 9.08 40.27
C ASN A 303 27.14 8.71 40.96
N SER A 304 27.32 7.83 41.95
CA SER A 304 26.54 7.56 43.14
C SER A 304 25.51 8.62 43.55
N LYS A 305 24.25 8.21 43.69
CA LYS A 305 23.46 8.49 44.90
C LYS A 305 22.40 7.42 45.12
N LYS A 306 22.48 6.86 46.32
CA LYS A 306 21.76 5.72 46.85
C LYS A 306 20.55 6.26 47.59
N ASP A 307 19.35 6.02 47.10
CA ASP A 307 18.12 6.17 47.89
C ASP A 307 17.27 4.92 47.74
N ASN A 308 17.08 4.25 48.87
CA ASN A 308 16.33 3.02 49.03
C ASN A 308 14.82 3.31 49.15
N ASN A 309 14.03 2.30 48.76
CA ASN A 309 12.58 2.12 48.92
C ASN A 309 11.69 2.69 47.81
N PHE A 310 11.19 1.80 46.94
CA PHE A 310 9.76 1.45 46.90
C PHE A 310 9.52 0.21 46.01
N ASN A 311 8.93 -0.85 46.60
CA ASN A 311 8.23 -1.99 45.97
C ASN A 311 8.73 -2.52 44.62
N GLN A 312 9.83 -3.26 44.66
CA GLN A 312 10.30 -4.08 43.53
C GLN A 312 9.79 -5.53 43.67
N ASN A 313 8.48 -5.75 43.55
CA ASN A 313 7.88 -7.08 43.47
C ASN A 313 6.74 -7.07 42.44
N ASN A 314 7.08 -7.00 41.14
CA ASN A 314 6.29 -7.56 40.01
C ASN A 314 6.83 -7.28 38.59
N LEU A 315 8.14 -7.12 38.38
CA LEU A 315 8.69 -6.87 37.04
C LEU A 315 9.75 -7.86 36.54
N ASN A 316 10.06 -8.91 37.30
CA ASN A 316 11.21 -9.78 36.99
C ASN A 316 10.87 -11.12 36.30
N ASN A 317 9.67 -11.32 35.75
CA ASN A 317 9.30 -12.60 35.12
C ASN A 317 8.73 -12.51 33.70
N ILE A 318 9.23 -11.58 32.88
CA ILE A 318 9.08 -11.69 31.41
C ILE A 318 10.44 -11.41 30.75
N ILE A 319 11.45 -12.21 31.10
CA ILE A 319 12.58 -12.41 30.18
C ILE A 319 12.05 -13.39 29.12
N VAL A 320 11.43 -12.87 28.06
CA VAL A 320 11.14 -13.68 26.87
C VAL A 320 12.47 -14.01 26.24
N ASP A 321 12.94 -15.23 26.49
CA ASP A 321 14.04 -15.85 25.75
C ASP A 321 13.60 -15.97 24.28
N THR A 322 13.91 -14.94 23.50
CA THR A 322 13.34 -14.67 22.17
C THR A 322 14.33 -15.21 21.16
N LYS A 323 13.87 -16.13 20.32
CA LYS A 323 14.71 -16.79 19.31
C LYS A 323 14.96 -15.82 18.15
N ALA A 324 16.04 -16.05 17.41
CA ALA A 324 16.26 -15.37 16.13
C ALA A 324 14.98 -15.48 15.27
N GLY A 325 14.46 -14.33 14.81
CA GLY A 325 13.18 -14.21 14.13
C GLY A 325 12.06 -13.58 14.94
N ASP A 326 12.32 -13.14 16.19
CA ASP A 326 11.29 -12.50 17.02
C ASP A 326 11.08 -10.99 16.83
N SER A 327 12.08 -10.28 16.30
CA SER A 327 12.02 -8.85 15.99
C SER A 327 11.76 -8.59 14.51
N ILE A 328 11.21 -7.42 14.19
CA ILE A 328 11.16 -6.86 12.85
C ILE A 328 12.59 -6.63 12.37
N GLU A 329 12.92 -7.21 11.22
CA GLU A 329 14.22 -7.05 10.55
C GLU A 329 14.16 -5.98 9.46
N TRP A 330 13.01 -5.83 8.79
CA TRP A 330 12.86 -4.95 7.64
C TRP A 330 11.63 -4.05 7.75
N ILE A 331 11.77 -2.83 7.23
CA ILE A 331 10.68 -1.96 6.86
C ILE A 331 10.56 -1.99 5.35
N LEU A 332 9.48 -2.58 4.83
CA LEU A 332 9.16 -2.56 3.40
C LEU A 332 8.26 -1.36 3.12
N ASP A 333 8.80 -0.34 2.48
CA ASP A 333 8.08 0.87 2.14
C ASP A 333 7.57 0.80 0.69
N VAL A 334 6.25 0.75 0.52
CA VAL A 334 5.56 0.57 -0.76
C VAL A 334 4.94 1.89 -1.20
N THR A 335 5.23 2.30 -2.43
CA THR A 335 4.59 3.47 -3.05
C THR A 335 3.72 3.00 -4.19
N ILE A 336 2.41 3.16 -4.04
CA ILE A 336 1.40 2.84 -5.05
C ILE A 336 1.11 4.11 -5.84
N ALA A 337 1.19 4.03 -7.18
CA ALA A 337 0.83 5.10 -8.09
C ALA A 337 -0.17 4.60 -9.14
N TYR A 338 -1.30 5.31 -9.26
CA TYR A 338 -2.32 5.02 -10.27
C TYR A 338 -2.23 5.99 -11.44
N PRO A 339 -2.52 5.53 -12.67
CA PRO A 339 -2.42 6.38 -13.85
C PRO A 339 -3.37 7.58 -13.77
N ASP A 340 -2.94 8.68 -14.40
CA ASP A 340 -3.65 9.95 -14.49
C ASP A 340 -3.97 10.62 -13.13
N ARG A 341 -3.27 10.26 -12.04
CA ARG A 341 -3.54 10.72 -10.66
C ARG A 341 -4.94 10.35 -10.15
N ILE A 342 -5.62 9.45 -10.85
CA ILE A 342 -6.97 8.99 -10.48
C ILE A 342 -6.81 7.60 -9.88
N PRO A 343 -6.99 7.43 -8.56
CA PRO A 343 -6.90 6.11 -7.96
C PRO A 343 -8.09 5.24 -8.39
N LEU A 344 -7.85 3.94 -8.54
CA LEU A 344 -8.94 2.97 -8.69
C LEU A 344 -9.76 2.90 -7.41
N HIS A 345 -11.02 2.52 -7.50
CA HIS A 345 -11.81 2.11 -6.34
C HIS A 345 -12.14 0.62 -6.40
N LEU A 346 -12.54 0.04 -5.27
CA LEU A 346 -13.00 -1.35 -5.21
C LEU A 346 -14.09 -1.66 -6.26
N GLN A 347 -14.96 -0.68 -6.56
CA GLN A 347 -15.96 -0.81 -7.61
C GLN A 347 -15.33 -0.98 -8.99
N ASP A 348 -14.22 -0.31 -9.29
CA ASP A 348 -13.53 -0.46 -10.57
C ASP A 348 -12.94 -1.86 -10.73
N ILE A 349 -12.37 -2.40 -9.66
CA ILE A 349 -11.85 -3.78 -9.60
C ILE A 349 -12.96 -4.81 -9.81
N VAL A 350 -14.04 -4.69 -9.03
CA VAL A 350 -15.16 -5.65 -9.04
C VAL A 350 -15.94 -5.58 -10.35
N CYS A 351 -16.29 -4.37 -10.80
CA CYS A 351 -17.17 -4.18 -11.95
C CYS A 351 -16.41 -4.08 -13.29
N GLY A 352 -15.10 -3.82 -13.27
CA GLY A 352 -14.33 -3.51 -14.49
C GLY A 352 -14.80 -2.24 -15.19
N THR A 353 -15.23 -1.23 -14.43
CA THR A 353 -15.80 0.02 -14.99
C THR A 353 -14.77 0.93 -15.61
N ARG A 354 -13.55 0.92 -15.07
CA ARG A 354 -12.40 1.65 -15.61
C ARG A 354 -11.63 0.77 -16.60
N PRO A 355 -11.17 1.30 -17.74
CA PRO A 355 -10.36 0.55 -18.70
C PRO A 355 -9.11 -0.09 -18.05
N PRO A 356 -8.63 -1.22 -18.59
CA PRO A 356 -7.32 -1.79 -18.26
C PRO A 356 -6.23 -0.73 -18.18
N CYS A 357 -5.41 -0.80 -17.15
CA CYS A 357 -4.34 0.16 -16.91
C CYS A 357 -3.22 -0.46 -16.07
N ALA A 358 -2.04 0.13 -16.16
CA ALA A 358 -0.87 -0.25 -15.38
C ALA A 358 -0.82 0.53 -14.06
N ILE A 359 -0.67 -0.18 -12.95
CA ILE A 359 -0.55 0.36 -11.60
C ILE A 359 0.88 0.13 -11.15
N ASN A 360 1.55 1.19 -10.71
CA ASN A 360 2.95 1.12 -10.36
C ASN A 360 3.10 0.92 -8.85
N LEU A 361 3.92 -0.06 -8.47
CA LEU A 361 4.36 -0.32 -7.10
C LEU A 361 5.87 -0.14 -7.06
N HIS A 362 6.33 0.84 -6.29
CA HIS A 362 7.74 1.07 -6.03
C HIS A 362 8.08 0.65 -4.60
N TYR A 363 9.07 -0.21 -4.45
CA TYR A 363 9.51 -0.76 -3.17
C TYR A 363 10.83 -0.14 -2.73
N ARG A 364 10.91 0.19 -1.44
CA ARG A 364 12.16 0.50 -0.77
C ARG A 364 12.30 -0.32 0.50
N LEU A 365 13.46 -0.89 0.72
CA LEU A 365 13.77 -1.71 1.88
C LEU A 365 14.72 -0.98 2.82
N TYR A 366 14.32 -0.90 4.08
CA TYR A 366 15.15 -0.36 5.14
C TYR A 366 15.36 -1.42 6.22
N PRO A 367 16.60 -1.73 6.60
CA PRO A 367 16.88 -2.44 7.83
C PRO A 367 16.21 -1.74 9.01
N SER A 368 15.58 -2.52 9.90
CA SER A 368 14.82 -1.95 11.02
C SER A 368 15.69 -1.15 12.00
N ASN A 369 17.00 -1.43 12.04
CA ASN A 369 17.96 -0.73 12.89
C ASN A 369 18.18 0.74 12.46
N GLU A 370 17.87 1.10 11.21
CA GLU A 370 17.95 2.48 10.71
C GLU A 370 16.84 3.38 11.25
N VAL A 371 15.74 2.80 11.74
CA VAL A 371 14.64 3.56 12.34
C VAL A 371 15.09 4.07 13.72
N PRO A 372 15.12 5.40 13.99
CA PRO A 372 15.51 5.91 15.30
C PRO A 372 14.61 5.37 16.42
N ALA A 373 15.20 5.11 17.60
CA ALA A 373 14.47 4.59 18.75
C ALA A 373 13.70 5.67 19.50
N ASP A 374 14.15 6.92 19.43
CA ASP A 374 13.47 8.04 20.06
C ASP A 374 12.22 8.45 19.23
N THR A 375 11.22 8.98 19.94
CA THR A 375 9.91 9.27 19.33
C THR A 375 9.97 10.35 18.26
N GLU A 376 10.81 11.36 18.46
CA GLU A 376 10.95 12.49 17.54
C GLU A 376 11.70 12.06 16.28
N GLY A 377 12.83 11.38 16.43
CA GLY A 377 13.62 10.80 15.36
C GLY A 377 12.84 9.82 14.52
N MET A 378 12.04 8.93 15.12
CA MET A 378 11.18 8.01 14.38
C MET A 378 10.11 8.75 13.59
N THR A 379 9.49 9.76 14.20
CA THR A 379 8.48 10.60 13.51
C THR A 379 9.12 11.34 12.33
N GLN A 380 10.31 11.90 12.51
CA GLN A 380 11.03 12.60 11.46
C GLN A 380 11.50 11.64 10.35
N TRP A 381 11.98 10.45 10.70
CA TRP A 381 12.33 9.40 9.74
C TRP A 381 11.12 9.04 8.87
N LEU A 382 9.95 8.83 9.49
CA LEU A 382 8.71 8.52 8.80
C LEU A 382 8.23 9.70 7.93
N TYR A 383 8.36 10.95 8.39
CA TYR A 383 8.09 12.14 7.57
C TYR A 383 9.01 12.20 6.35
N ASN A 384 10.31 11.93 6.51
CA ASN A 384 11.25 11.94 5.40
C ASN A 384 10.87 10.92 4.32
N ARG A 385 10.41 9.72 4.70
CA ARG A 385 9.89 8.72 3.75
C ARG A 385 8.68 9.24 2.97
N PHE A 386 7.74 9.90 3.63
CA PHE A 386 6.54 10.44 2.97
C PHE A 386 6.83 11.69 2.12
N ILE A 387 7.79 12.52 2.51
CA ILE A 387 8.29 13.62 1.68
C ILE A 387 8.94 13.07 0.40
N GLU A 388 9.73 12.01 0.54
CA GLU A 388 10.35 11.32 -0.58
C GLU A 388 9.31 10.68 -1.51
N LYS A 389 8.30 9.99 -0.96
CA LYS A 389 7.15 9.48 -1.73
C LYS A 389 6.44 10.57 -2.51
N ASP A 390 6.19 11.71 -1.88
CA ASP A 390 5.48 12.83 -2.52
C ASP A 390 6.24 13.31 -3.76
N LYS A 391 7.57 13.46 -3.65
CA LYS A 391 8.45 13.82 -4.78
C LYS A 391 8.49 12.75 -5.86
N MET A 392 8.59 11.46 -5.49
CA MET A 392 8.57 10.36 -6.46
C MET A 392 7.25 10.32 -7.23
N LEU A 393 6.13 10.52 -6.54
CA LEU A 393 4.82 10.61 -7.17
C LEU A 393 4.69 11.85 -8.04
N GLU A 394 5.22 12.99 -7.61
CA GLU A 394 5.26 14.20 -8.42
C GLU A 394 5.98 13.96 -9.75
N GLU A 395 7.17 13.36 -9.71
CA GLU A 395 7.94 13.05 -10.91
C GLU A 395 7.20 12.06 -11.80
N PHE A 396 6.70 10.96 -11.22
CA PHE A 396 5.90 9.96 -11.93
C PHE A 396 4.71 10.60 -12.67
N TYR A 397 4.03 11.56 -12.04
CA TYR A 397 2.89 12.27 -12.63
C TYR A 397 3.25 13.48 -13.50
N ARG A 398 4.53 13.88 -13.55
CA ARG A 398 5.05 14.92 -14.43
C ARG A 398 5.49 14.33 -15.77
N THR A 399 6.05 13.12 -15.72
CA THR A 399 6.35 12.32 -16.90
C THR A 399 5.05 11.76 -17.49
N ASP A 400 4.29 12.58 -18.21
CA ASP A 400 3.14 12.14 -19.02
C ASP A 400 3.60 11.10 -20.06
N PHE A 401 3.65 9.81 -19.72
CA PHE A 401 4.04 8.77 -20.66
C PHE A 401 2.88 7.86 -21.08
N LYS A 402 2.52 8.02 -22.35
CA LYS A 402 1.76 7.08 -23.18
C LYS A 402 2.55 5.81 -23.56
N GLU A 403 3.75 5.60 -23.02
CA GLU A 403 4.57 4.42 -23.29
C GLU A 403 5.20 3.91 -22.00
N CYS A 404 5.04 2.60 -21.77
CA CYS A 404 5.36 1.84 -20.56
C CYS A 404 6.86 1.75 -20.20
N THR A 405 7.60 2.86 -20.20
CA THR A 405 9.06 2.83 -19.98
C THR A 405 9.55 3.98 -19.12
N VAL A 406 8.89 4.21 -17.98
CA VAL A 406 9.55 4.86 -16.85
C VAL A 406 9.45 3.92 -15.67
N VAL A 407 10.50 3.11 -15.50
CA VAL A 407 10.83 2.48 -14.22
C VAL A 407 11.46 3.58 -13.37
N PHE A 408 11.04 3.68 -12.10
CA PHE A 408 11.54 4.63 -11.11
C PHE A 408 13.07 4.70 -11.04
#